data_AF-X1IQC2-F1
#
_entry.id   AF-X1IQC2-F1
#
_cell.length_a   1.000
_cell.length_b   1.000
_cell.length_c   1.000
_cell.angle_alpha   90.00
_cell.angle_beta   90.00
_cell.angle_gamma   90.00
#
_symmetry.space_group_name_H-M   'P 1'
#
loop_
_entity.id
_entity.type
_entity.pdbx_description
1 polymer ?
#
loop_
_entity_poly.entity_id
_entity_poly.type
_entity_poly.pdbx_seq_one_letter_code
_entity_poly.pdbx_strand_id
1 'polypeptide(L)' 'MVDEVETRLRGIIIEQARRQDAEVIEMEIMPDHVHLLVEVDPQYGIHRFIKNVKG' A
#
# COMPACT_ATOMS: atom_id res chain seq x y z
N MET A 1 5.20 -16.33 12.48
CA MET A 1 5.87 -16.13 11.17
C MET A 1 4.95 -15.41 10.18
N VAL A 2 3.69 -15.82 10.03
CA VAL A 2 2.71 -15.11 9.18
C VAL A 2 2.48 -13.67 9.67
N ASP A 3 2.37 -13.48 10.99
CA ASP A 3 2.15 -12.15 11.59
C ASP A 3 3.30 -11.17 11.37
N GLU A 4 4.54 -11.69 11.29
CA GLU A 4 5.74 -10.88 11.06
C GLU A 4 5.81 -10.40 9.61
N VAL A 5 5.42 -11.27 8.67
CA VAL A 5 5.30 -10.92 7.24
C VAL A 5 4.19 -9.88 7.05
N GLU A 6 3.03 -10.06 7.67
CA GLU A 6 1.94 -9.09 7.62
C GLU A 6 2.39 -7.72 8.15
N THR A 7 3.00 -7.69 9.34
CA THR A 7 3.48 -6.45 9.97
C THR A 7 4.48 -5.73 9.07
N ARG A 8 5.42 -6.47 8.47
CA ARG A 8 6.40 -5.91 7.55
C ARG A 8 5.75 -5.38 6.28
N LEU A 9 4.84 -6.14 5.67
CA LEU A 9 4.16 -5.75 4.43
C LEU A 9 3.34 -4.47 4.65
N ARG A 10 2.57 -4.40 5.75
CA ARG A 10 1.82 -3.21 6.16
C ARG A 10 2.74 -2.00 6.30
N GLY A 11 3.88 -2.17 6.96
CA GLY A 11 4.88 -1.11 7.12
C GLY A 11 5.42 -0.58 5.79
N ILE A 12 5.73 -1.47 4.85
CA ILE A 12 6.22 -1.10 3.51
C ILE A 12 5.16 -0.30 2.75
N ILE A 13 3.90 -0.76 2.72
CA ILE A 13 2.83 -0.08 1.98
C ILE A 13 2.59 1.32 2.56
N ILE A 14 2.54 1.46 3.89
CA ILE A 14 2.37 2.76 4.56
C ILE A 14 3.54 3.69 4.24
N GLU A 15 4.76 3.18 4.23
CA GLU A 15 5.95 3.97 3.91
C GLU A 15 5.94 4.46 2.46
N GLN A 16 5.53 3.60 1.50
CA GLN A 16 5.38 3.99 0.10
C GLN A 16 4.28 5.03 -0.10
N ALA A 17 3.15 4.89 0.59
CA ALA A 17 2.07 5.87 0.54
C ALA A 17 2.53 7.24 1.03
N ARG A 18 3.24 7.29 2.17
CA ARG A 18 3.84 8.53 2.69
C ARG A 18 4.85 9.16 1.74
N ARG A 19 5.65 8.36 1.04
CA ARG A 19 6.65 8.85 0.08
C ARG A 19 6.04 9.49 -1.16
N GLN A 20 4.79 9.17 -1.48
CA GLN A 20 4.12 9.58 -2.70
C GLN A 20 2.92 10.50 -2.43
N ASP A 21 2.84 11.03 -1.21
CA ASP A 21 1.71 11.85 -0.74
C ASP A 21 0.35 11.20 -1.02
N ALA A 22 0.28 9.88 -0.84
CA ALA A 22 -0.95 9.09 -0.93
C ALA A 22 -1.47 8.77 0.48
N GLU A 23 -2.80 8.71 0.62
CA GLU A 23 -3.47 8.41 1.88
C GLU A 23 -4.08 7.01 1.84
N VAL A 24 -3.65 6.14 2.76
CA VAL A 24 -4.27 4.83 2.94
C VAL A 24 -5.47 4.97 3.88
N ILE A 25 -6.67 4.80 3.33
CA ILE A 25 -7.94 4.90 4.07
C ILE A 25 -8.21 3.58 4.80
N GLU A 26 -8.06 2.44 4.11
CA GLU A 26 -8.22 1.10 4.67
C GLU A 26 -7.21 0.11 4.06
N MET A 27 -6.77 -0.87 4.86
CA MET A 27 -5.85 -1.92 4.41
C MET A 27 -6.09 -3.24 5.15
N GLU A 28 -6.44 -4.26 4.39
CA GLU A 28 -6.59 -5.64 4.84
C GLU A 28 -5.63 -6.55 4.09
N ILE A 29 -4.84 -7.33 4.84
CA ILE A 29 -3.88 -8.28 4.28
C ILE A 29 -4.44 -9.69 4.52
N MET A 30 -4.61 -10.44 3.44
CA MET A 30 -4.99 -11.84 3.46
C MET A 30 -3.81 -12.70 3.01
N PRO A 31 -3.82 -14.03 3.25
CA PRO A 31 -2.71 -14.90 2.89
C PRO A 31 -2.33 -14.91 1.40
N ASP A 32 -3.27 -14.63 0.51
CA ASP A 32 -3.13 -14.70 -0.95
C ASP A 32 -3.29 -13.35 -1.67
N HIS A 33 -3.83 -12.32 -1.02
CA HIS A 33 -4.02 -11.00 -1.61
C HIS A 33 -4.09 -9.88 -0.56
N VAL A 34 -4.02 -8.63 -1.03
CA VAL A 34 -4.14 -7.43 -0.21
C VAL A 34 -5.26 -6.56 -0.77
N HIS A 35 -6.19 -6.15 0.09
CA HIS A 35 -7.17 -5.12 -0.21
C HIS A 35 -6.67 -3.78 0.32
N LEU A 36 -6.63 -2.78 -0.56
CA LEU A 36 -6.13 -1.45 -0.26
C LEU A 36 -7.12 -0.41 -0.79
N LEU A 37 -7.67 0.39 0.12
CA LEU A 37 -8.40 1.60 -0.21
C LEU A 37 -7.46 2.78 0.00
N VAL A 38 -7.18 3.51 -1.08
CA VAL A 38 -6.18 4.57 -1.10
C VAL A 38 -6.69 5.77 -1.90
N GLU A 39 -6.41 6.96 -1.38
CA GLU A 39 -6.56 8.21 -2.09
C GLU A 39 -5.19 8.66 -2.64
N VAL A 40 -5.16 9.04 -3.91
CA VAL A 40 -3.95 9.43 -4.62
C VAL A 40 -4.27 10.67 -5.45
N ASP A 41 -3.33 11.63 -5.49
CA ASP A 41 -3.45 12.80 -6.35
C ASP A 41 -3.69 12.37 -7.82
N PRO A 42 -4.78 12.84 -8.48
CA PRO A 42 -5.07 12.52 -9.87
C PRO A 42 -3.94 12.87 -10.85
N GLN A 43 -3.15 13.92 -10.57
CA GLN A 43 -1.98 14.34 -11.36
C GLN A 43 -0.82 13.35 -11.23
N TYR A 44 -0.64 12.73 -10.05
CA TYR A 44 0.34 11.66 -9.86
C TYR A 44 -0.09 10.39 -10.61
N GLY A 45 -1.37 10.04 -10.46
CA GLY A 45 -2.01 8.93 -11.14
C GLY A 45 -1.82 7.59 -10.43
N ILE A 46 -2.95 6.90 -10.19
CA ILE A 46 -3.01 5.64 -9.42
C ILE A 46 -2.07 4.54 -9.90
N HIS A 47 -1.85 4.43 -11.22
CA HIS A 47 -1.00 3.39 -11.78
C HIS A 47 0.48 3.50 -11.35
N ARG A 48 0.98 4.71 -11.08
CA ARG A 48 2.35 4.91 -10.58
C ARG A 48 2.46 4.42 -9.14
N PHE A 49 1.49 4.77 -8.32
CA PHE A 49 1.39 4.31 -6.94
C PHE A 49 1.38 2.78 -6.86
N ILE A 50 0.49 2.13 -7.62
CA ILE A 50 0.38 0.66 -7.62
C ILE A 50 1.67 -0.02 -8.08
N LYS A 51 2.36 0.53 -9.09
CA LYS A 51 3.66 -0.01 -9.53
C LYS A 51 4.71 0.06 -8.42
N ASN A 52 4.84 1.19 -7.74
CA ASN A 52 5.83 1.34 -6.68
C ASN A 52 5.52 0.47 -5.45
N VAL A 53 4.24 0.31 -5.11
CA VAL A 53 3.83 -0.55 -3.98
C VAL A 53 4.10 -2.03 -4.27
N LYS A 54 3.86 -2.48 -5.51
CA LYS A 54 4.07 -3.89 -5.90
C LYS A 54 5.53 -4.22 -6.23
N GLY A 55 6.31 -3.24 -6.71
CA GLY A 55 7.66 -3.44 -7.25
C GLY A 55 7.66 -3.68 -8.76
#